data_AF-A0A1Q3B795-F1
#
_entry.id   AF-A0A1Q3B795-F1
#
_cell.length_a   1.000
_cell.length_b   1.000
_cell.length_c   1.000
_cell.angle_alpha   90.00
_cell.angle_beta   90.00
_cell.angle_gamma   90.00
#
_symmetry.space_group_name_H-M   'P 1'
#
loop_
_entity.id
_entity.type
_entity.pdbx_description
1 polymer ?
#
loop_
_entity_poly.entity_id
_entity_poly.type
_entity_poly.pdbx_seq_one_letter_code
_entity_poly.pdbx_strand_id
1 'polypeptide(L)'
;YFKSFPVGYYFRPSDEELIIHYLKNKIWGKPLPPNRIFVVDLCDYNPEVLTALYTLLPRRETEWYFLSSRRRKYLNGQRPDRKAGNGYWKPTGTDKVIKNGNQVIGCKKSLDYNEGKQPNGKRTNWKMHEYRLDSNSMPSGCTGNRDAMKLDDWVLCKIYK
;
A
#
# COMPACT_ATOMS: atom_id res chain seq x y z
N TYR A 1 -20.36 9.59 6.47
CA TYR A 1 -20.25 9.39 5.02
C TYR A 1 -20.54 7.97 4.59
N PHE A 2 -19.67 6.97 4.81
CA PHE A 2 -19.93 5.63 4.21
C PHE A 2 -21.14 4.85 4.73
N LYS A 3 -21.66 5.17 5.92
CA LYS A 3 -22.86 4.54 6.48
C LYS A 3 -24.17 5.02 5.83
N SER A 4 -24.14 6.07 5.01
CA SER A 4 -25.33 6.62 4.35
C SER A 4 -25.54 6.10 2.92
N PHE A 5 -24.62 5.27 2.39
CA PHE A 5 -24.84 4.65 1.08
C PHE A 5 -25.76 3.44 1.18
N PRO A 6 -26.55 3.16 0.13
CA PRO A 6 -27.35 1.94 0.04
C PRO A 6 -26.49 0.68 0.19
N VAL A 7 -27.12 -0.41 0.59
CA VAL A 7 -26.49 -1.74 0.60
C VAL A 7 -26.01 -2.08 -0.81
N GLY A 8 -24.80 -2.62 -0.93
CA GLY A 8 -24.17 -2.94 -2.23
C GLY A 8 -23.12 -1.92 -2.68
N TYR A 9 -23.07 -0.73 -2.08
CA TYR A 9 -22.00 0.24 -2.34
C TYR A 9 -20.78 -0.05 -1.48
N TYR A 10 -19.63 -0.26 -2.13
CA TYR A 10 -18.36 -0.56 -1.49
C TYR A 10 -17.27 0.38 -1.99
N PHE A 11 -16.30 0.65 -1.11
CA PHE A 11 -15.06 1.30 -1.51
C PHE A 11 -14.20 0.28 -2.27
N ARG A 12 -14.32 0.27 -3.61
CA ARG A 12 -13.56 -0.60 -4.52
C ARG A 12 -12.98 0.20 -5.68
N PRO A 13 -12.01 1.08 -5.42
CA PRO A 13 -11.36 1.86 -6.46
C PRO A 13 -10.57 0.96 -7.42
N SER A 14 -10.46 1.39 -8.67
CA SER A 14 -9.59 0.79 -9.68
C SER A 14 -8.11 1.05 -9.38
N ASP A 15 -7.22 0.29 -10.02
CA ASP A 15 -5.76 0.50 -9.91
C ASP A 15 -5.37 1.94 -10.31
N GLU A 16 -6.06 2.51 -11.29
CA GLU A 16 -5.85 3.89 -11.75
C GLU A 16 -6.31 4.91 -10.71
N GLU A 17 -7.52 4.75 -10.16
CA GLU A 17 -8.08 5.64 -9.16
C GLU A 17 -7.22 5.66 -7.89
N LEU A 18 -6.73 4.49 -7.45
CA LEU A 18 -5.77 4.34 -6.35
C LEU A 18 -4.52 5.22 -6.54
N ILE A 19 -4.00 5.26 -7.76
CA ILE A 19 -2.84 6.08 -8.07
C ILE A 19 -3.22 7.57 -8.15
N ILE A 20 -4.18 7.93 -9.00
CA ILE A 20 -4.46 9.33 -9.37
C ILE A 20 -5.15 10.09 -8.23
N HIS A 21 -6.17 9.52 -7.61
CA HIS A 21 -7.02 10.25 -6.67
C HIS A 21 -6.58 10.10 -5.22
N TYR A 22 -5.80 9.05 -4.90
CA TYR A 22 -5.40 8.78 -3.53
C TYR A 22 -3.89 8.93 -3.31
N LEU A 23 -3.07 8.10 -3.96
CA LEU A 23 -1.63 8.12 -3.73
C LEU A 23 -1.01 9.44 -4.20
N LYS A 24 -1.32 9.87 -5.44
CA LYS A 24 -0.86 11.15 -5.99
C LYS A 24 -1.32 12.31 -5.11
N ASN A 25 -2.60 12.41 -4.78
CA ASN A 25 -3.08 13.50 -3.93
C ASN A 25 -2.40 13.52 -2.55
N LYS A 26 -2.16 12.36 -1.93
CA LYS A 26 -1.42 12.27 -0.66
C LYS A 26 0.00 12.83 -0.79
N ILE A 27 0.72 12.49 -1.86
CA ILE A 27 2.10 12.95 -2.09
C ILE A 27 2.16 14.46 -2.32
N TRP A 28 1.16 15.05 -2.98
CA TRP A 28 1.10 16.50 -3.23
C TRP A 28 0.47 17.28 -2.07
N GLY A 29 0.11 16.62 -0.97
CA GLY A 29 -0.60 17.28 0.15
C GLY A 29 -1.99 17.80 -0.22
N LYS A 30 -2.62 17.26 -1.27
CA LYS A 30 -3.97 17.61 -1.68
C LYS A 30 -5.01 16.87 -0.82
N PRO A 31 -6.20 17.45 -0.59
CA PRO A 31 -7.27 16.76 0.11
C PRO A 31 -7.65 15.47 -0.63
N LEU A 32 -7.86 14.39 0.12
CA LEU A 32 -8.34 13.13 -0.43
C LEU A 32 -9.87 13.17 -0.54
N PRO A 33 -10.47 12.63 -1.63
CA PRO A 33 -11.90 12.44 -1.66
C PRO A 33 -12.32 11.46 -0.55
N PRO A 34 -13.61 11.41 -0.17
CA PRO A 34 -14.08 10.49 0.86
C PRO A 34 -13.62 9.04 0.58
N ASN A 35 -12.91 8.44 1.54
CA ASN A 35 -12.21 7.17 1.32
C ASN A 35 -12.15 6.30 2.58
N ARG A 36 -11.71 5.05 2.40
CA ARG A 36 -11.46 4.09 3.49
C ARG A 36 -9.98 3.71 3.60
N ILE A 37 -9.11 4.69 3.36
CA ILE A 37 -7.66 4.50 3.35
C ILE A 37 -7.10 5.06 4.65
N PHE A 38 -6.37 4.23 5.39
CA PHE A 38 -5.78 4.62 6.67
C PHE A 38 -4.28 4.87 6.54
N VAL A 39 -3.75 5.83 7.28
CA VAL A 39 -2.29 6.04 7.36
C VAL A 39 -1.74 5.16 8.48
N VAL A 40 -0.88 4.19 8.14
CA VAL A 40 -0.35 3.21 9.09
C VAL A 40 1.08 2.86 8.71
N ASP A 41 1.93 2.59 9.72
CA ASP A 41 3.20 1.92 9.49
C ASP A 41 2.99 0.40 9.39
N LEU A 42 3.08 -0.12 8.16
CA LEU A 42 2.79 -1.54 7.89
C LEU A 42 3.80 -2.50 8.52
N CYS A 43 4.98 -2.03 8.91
CA CYS A 43 6.00 -2.92 9.48
C CYS A 43 5.69 -3.35 10.92
N ASP A 44 4.83 -2.60 11.61
CA ASP A 44 4.57 -2.82 13.04
C ASP A 44 3.50 -3.91 13.25
N TYR A 45 2.74 -4.29 12.22
CA TYR A 45 1.60 -5.19 12.34
C TYR A 45 1.68 -6.37 11.37
N ASN A 46 1.20 -7.55 11.81
CA ASN A 46 0.84 -8.62 10.88
C ASN A 46 -0.54 -8.32 10.24
N PRO A 47 -0.87 -8.89 9.06
CA PRO A 47 -2.10 -8.56 8.35
C PRO A 47 -3.38 -8.95 9.12
N GLU A 48 -3.39 -10.03 9.89
CA GLU A 48 -4.56 -10.45 10.66
C GLU A 48 -4.93 -9.40 11.73
N VAL A 49 -3.95 -8.97 12.52
CA VAL A 49 -4.11 -7.92 13.54
C VAL A 49 -4.48 -6.59 12.87
N LEU A 50 -3.77 -6.23 11.80
CA LEU A 50 -3.98 -4.96 11.11
C LEU A 50 -5.41 -4.86 10.56
N THR A 51 -5.88 -5.89 9.86
CA THR A 51 -7.24 -5.90 9.30
C THR A 51 -8.31 -5.92 10.38
N ALA A 52 -8.11 -6.63 11.49
CA ALA A 52 -9.03 -6.61 12.64
C ALA A 52 -9.16 -5.19 13.23
N LEU A 53 -8.06 -4.45 13.37
CA LEU A 53 -8.08 -3.07 13.90
C LEU A 53 -8.83 -2.08 13.00
N TYR A 54 -8.72 -2.24 11.69
CA TYR A 54 -9.26 -1.29 10.70
C TYR A 54 -10.54 -1.77 10.02
N THR A 55 -11.13 -2.88 10.48
CA THR A 55 -12.45 -3.34 10.01
C THR A 55 -13.54 -2.46 10.61
N LEU A 56 -14.27 -1.75 9.75
CA LEU A 56 -15.37 -0.87 10.17
C LEU A 56 -16.74 -1.52 9.97
N LEU A 57 -16.86 -2.42 8.99
CA LEU A 57 -18.10 -3.15 8.69
C LEU A 57 -17.82 -4.66 8.74
N PRO A 58 -17.98 -5.28 9.92
CA PRO A 58 -17.83 -6.73 10.08
C PRO A 58 -18.67 -7.49 9.04
N ARG A 59 -18.08 -8.53 8.44
CA ARG A 59 -18.66 -9.39 7.39
C ARG A 59 -18.83 -8.77 5.99
N ARG A 60 -18.56 -7.49 5.80
CA ARG A 60 -18.70 -6.81 4.49
C ARG A 60 -17.37 -6.39 3.87
N GLU A 61 -16.35 -6.17 4.69
CA GLU A 61 -15.02 -5.77 4.23
C GLU A 61 -14.15 -7.00 3.98
N THR A 62 -13.66 -7.10 2.73
CA THR A 62 -12.75 -8.16 2.28
C THR A 62 -11.40 -7.60 1.83
N GLU A 63 -11.30 -6.28 1.74
CA GLU A 63 -10.12 -5.55 1.24
C GLU A 63 -9.91 -4.31 2.10
N TRP A 64 -8.65 -4.08 2.49
CA TRP A 64 -8.25 -2.95 3.32
C TRP A 64 -7.17 -2.14 2.62
N TYR A 65 -7.23 -0.82 2.76
CA TYR A 65 -6.35 0.10 2.05
C TYR A 65 -5.56 0.95 3.04
N PHE A 66 -4.26 1.05 2.82
CA PHE A 66 -3.35 1.75 3.71
C PHE A 66 -2.40 2.65 2.92
N LEU A 67 -2.10 3.82 3.48
CA LEU A 67 -0.97 4.66 3.07
C LEU A 67 0.14 4.46 4.09
N SER A 68 1.31 4.05 3.60
CA SER A 68 2.49 3.79 4.45
C SER A 68 3.71 4.44 3.81
N SER A 69 4.66 4.87 4.63
CA SER A 69 6.00 5.15 4.14
C SER A 69 6.74 3.84 3.87
N ARG A 70 7.64 3.84 2.88
CA ARG A 70 8.45 2.66 2.56
C ARG A 70 9.84 2.80 3.17
N ARG A 71 10.10 2.08 4.26
CA ARG A 71 11.39 2.08 4.94
C ARG A 71 12.42 1.25 4.17
N ARG A 72 13.69 1.64 4.22
CA ARG A 72 14.83 0.87 3.71
C ARG A 72 15.21 -0.19 4.73
N LYS A 73 15.65 -1.35 4.24
CA LYS A 73 16.22 -2.41 5.08
C LYS A 73 17.63 -2.06 5.58
N TYR A 74 18.39 -1.32 4.77
CA TYR A 74 19.77 -0.93 5.04
C TYR A 74 19.95 0.56 4.72
N LEU A 75 20.85 1.23 5.44
CA LEU A 75 21.21 2.61 5.17
C LEU A 75 21.62 2.76 3.70
N ASN A 76 21.02 3.71 2.98
CA ASN A 76 21.26 3.96 1.55
C ASN A 76 20.94 2.80 0.59
N GLY A 77 20.39 1.69 1.08
CA GLY A 77 20.00 0.55 0.26
C GLY A 77 18.69 0.76 -0.49
N GLN A 78 18.55 0.12 -1.65
CA GLN A 78 17.30 0.15 -2.44
C GLN A 78 16.28 -0.92 -2.01
N ARG A 79 16.65 -1.78 -1.07
CA ARG A 79 15.81 -2.89 -0.61
C ARG A 79 14.84 -2.38 0.47
N PRO A 80 13.51 -2.48 0.26
CA PRO A 80 12.55 -2.12 1.28
C PRO A 80 12.62 -3.06 2.47
N ASP A 81 12.40 -2.53 3.68
CA ASP A 81 12.04 -3.37 4.82
C ASP A 81 10.64 -3.94 4.57
N ARG A 82 10.53 -5.24 4.79
CA ARG A 82 9.31 -6.01 4.58
C ARG A 82 8.95 -6.84 5.80
N LYS A 83 9.57 -6.59 6.95
CA LYS A 83 9.08 -7.08 8.23
C LYS A 83 7.67 -6.51 8.45
N ALA A 84 6.82 -7.31 9.08
CA ALA A 84 5.45 -6.95 9.41
C ALA A 84 5.02 -7.78 10.62
N GLY A 85 5.08 -7.17 11.81
CA GLY A 85 4.79 -7.85 13.08
C GLY A 85 5.64 -9.11 13.28
N ASN A 86 4.98 -10.26 13.38
CA ASN A 86 5.62 -11.57 13.61
C ASN A 86 6.08 -12.29 12.32
N GLY A 87 6.04 -11.62 11.16
CA GLY A 87 6.37 -12.21 9.87
C GLY A 87 6.94 -11.21 8.87
N TYR A 88 6.76 -11.51 7.59
CA TYR A 88 7.28 -10.68 6.51
C TYR A 88 6.50 -10.80 5.20
N TRP A 89 6.51 -9.72 4.43
CA TRP A 89 6.00 -9.69 3.06
C TRP A 89 7.07 -10.15 2.08
N LYS A 90 6.72 -11.12 1.23
CA LYS A 90 7.58 -11.63 0.17
C LYS A 90 7.00 -11.22 -1.19
N PRO A 91 7.76 -10.54 -2.07
CA PRO A 91 7.28 -10.17 -3.39
C PRO A 91 6.98 -11.40 -4.22
N THR A 92 5.91 -11.34 -5.01
CA THR A 92 5.47 -12.41 -5.90
C THR A 92 5.18 -11.85 -7.28
N GLY A 93 5.62 -12.58 -8.31
CA GLY A 93 5.50 -12.17 -9.70
C GLY A 93 6.27 -10.89 -10.05
N THR A 94 5.99 -10.38 -11.24
CA THR A 94 6.57 -9.17 -11.80
C THR A 94 5.67 -7.96 -11.54
N ASP A 95 6.26 -6.78 -11.39
CA ASP A 95 5.54 -5.52 -11.27
C ASP A 95 4.63 -5.32 -12.48
N LYS A 96 3.37 -4.97 -12.23
CA LYS A 96 2.43 -4.59 -13.28
C LYS A 96 2.45 -3.08 -13.44
N VAL A 97 2.67 -2.61 -14.67
CA VAL A 97 2.58 -1.19 -15.01
C VAL A 97 1.13 -0.76 -14.99
N ILE A 98 0.84 0.39 -14.39
CA ILE A 98 -0.48 1.03 -14.38
C ILE A 98 -0.41 2.24 -15.32
N LYS A 99 -1.37 2.30 -16.25
CA LYS A 99 -1.48 3.39 -17.23
C LYS A 99 -2.82 4.09 -17.10
N ASN A 100 -2.84 5.39 -17.39
CA ASN A 100 -4.04 6.14 -17.75
C ASN A 100 -3.90 6.50 -19.24
N GLY A 101 -4.70 5.86 -20.09
CA GLY A 101 -4.51 5.87 -21.54
C GLY A 101 -3.10 5.39 -21.92
N ASN A 102 -2.34 6.24 -22.61
CA ASN A 102 -0.97 5.93 -23.02
C ASN A 102 0.10 6.33 -21.99
N GLN A 103 -0.28 7.04 -20.93
CA GLN A 103 0.66 7.52 -19.91
C GLN A 103 0.85 6.49 -18.81
N VAL A 104 2.11 6.13 -18.52
CA VAL A 104 2.45 5.36 -17.32
C VAL A 104 2.33 6.26 -16.10
N ILE A 105 1.47 5.88 -15.16
CA ILE A 105 1.20 6.65 -13.95
C ILE A 105 1.77 5.96 -12.70
N GLY A 106 2.09 4.67 -12.77
CA GLY A 106 2.67 3.95 -11.64
C GLY A 106 2.84 2.47 -11.90
N CYS A 107 3.08 1.74 -10.82
CA CYS A 107 3.18 0.28 -10.85
C CYS A 107 2.54 -0.37 -9.62
N LYS A 108 2.19 -1.65 -9.76
CA LYS A 108 1.67 -2.52 -8.72
C LYS A 108 2.59 -3.71 -8.53
N LYS A 109 3.08 -3.92 -7.32
CA LYS A 109 3.83 -5.12 -6.91
C LYS A 109 2.94 -6.00 -6.04
N SER A 110 2.84 -7.28 -6.38
CA SER A 110 2.16 -8.27 -5.54
C SER A 110 3.14 -8.83 -4.49
N LEU A 111 2.64 -9.06 -3.28
CA LEU A 111 3.37 -9.68 -2.18
C LEU A 111 2.47 -10.68 -1.45
N ASP A 112 3.07 -11.77 -0.97
CA ASP A 112 2.44 -12.74 -0.09
C ASP A 112 3.05 -12.63 1.32
N TYR A 113 2.21 -12.71 2.36
CA TYR A 113 2.68 -12.72 3.73
C TYR A 113 3.11 -14.11 4.17
N ASN A 114 4.26 -14.17 4.84
CA ASN A 114 4.79 -15.38 5.47
C ASN A 114 4.93 -15.11 6.96
N GLU A 115 4.32 -15.95 7.79
CA GLU A 115 4.38 -15.85 9.24
C GLU A 115 5.64 -16.54 9.78
N GLY A 116 6.29 -15.93 10.77
CA GLY A 116 7.52 -16.44 11.36
C GLY A 116 8.79 -15.79 10.77
N LYS A 117 9.96 -16.28 11.22
CA LYS A 117 11.26 -15.69 10.87
C LYS A 117 11.76 -16.18 9.51
N GLN A 118 12.41 -15.30 8.76
CA GLN A 118 13.13 -15.67 7.54
C GLN A 118 14.28 -16.64 7.85
N PRO A 119 14.60 -17.61 6.95
CA PRO A 119 13.89 -17.92 5.70
C PRO A 119 12.72 -18.91 5.85
N ASN A 120 12.50 -19.45 7.06
CA ASN A 120 11.61 -20.59 7.32
C ASN A 120 10.15 -20.19 7.63
N GLY A 121 9.72 -19.01 7.19
CA GLY A 121 8.36 -18.53 7.44
C GLY A 121 7.32 -19.39 6.70
N LYS A 122 6.16 -19.60 7.33
CA LYS A 122 5.03 -20.32 6.72
C LYS A 122 4.22 -19.36 5.86
N ARG A 123 4.04 -19.69 4.58
CA ARG A 123 3.18 -18.94 3.67
C ARG A 123 1.74 -18.94 4.19
N THR A 124 1.11 -17.78 4.20
CA THR A 124 -0.30 -17.60 4.55
C THR A 124 -1.14 -17.25 3.31
N ASN A 125 -2.46 -17.13 3.47
CA ASN A 125 -3.34 -16.68 2.39
C ASN A 125 -3.36 -15.15 2.24
N TRP A 126 -2.74 -14.41 3.15
CA TRP A 126 -2.70 -12.96 3.11
C TRP A 126 -1.85 -12.44 1.94
N LYS A 127 -2.45 -11.52 1.18
CA LYS A 127 -1.88 -10.89 0.00
C LYS A 127 -1.86 -9.39 0.15
N MET A 128 -0.89 -8.77 -0.50
CA MET A 128 -0.76 -7.32 -0.61
C MET A 128 -0.50 -6.93 -2.05
N HIS A 129 -1.15 -5.86 -2.48
CA HIS A 129 -0.75 -5.07 -3.64
C HIS A 129 -0.15 -3.75 -3.16
N GLU A 130 1.14 -3.56 -3.40
CA GLU A 130 1.88 -2.31 -3.15
C GLU A 130 1.86 -1.47 -4.44
N TYR A 131 1.21 -0.31 -4.37
CA TYR A 131 1.08 0.66 -5.45
C TYR A 131 2.10 1.78 -5.26
N ARG A 132 2.83 2.09 -6.33
CA ARG A 132 3.83 3.15 -6.37
C ARG A 132 3.54 4.06 -7.55
N LEU A 133 3.67 5.36 -7.32
CA LEU A 133 3.52 6.36 -8.38
C LEU A 133 4.80 6.39 -9.23
N ASP A 134 4.63 6.63 -10.52
CA ASP A 134 5.75 6.76 -11.46
C ASP A 134 6.60 8.00 -11.14
N SER A 135 7.92 7.89 -11.31
CA SER A 135 8.86 8.98 -11.03
C SER A 135 8.64 10.21 -11.92
N ASN A 136 8.22 10.02 -13.17
CA ASN A 136 7.94 11.13 -14.09
C ASN A 136 6.64 11.85 -13.74
N SER A 137 5.79 11.21 -12.92
CA SER A 137 4.56 11.81 -12.45
C SER A 137 4.77 12.65 -11.18
N MET A 138 5.90 12.55 -10.48
CA MET A 138 6.19 13.22 -9.21
C MET A 138 6.30 14.76 -9.31
N PRO A 139 6.02 15.50 -8.23
CA PRO A 139 6.25 16.94 -8.21
C PRO A 139 7.76 17.27 -8.27
N SER A 140 8.13 18.27 -9.07
CA SER A 140 9.48 18.81 -9.11
C SER A 140 9.91 19.30 -7.71
N GLY A 141 10.99 18.74 -7.17
CA GLY A 141 11.54 19.12 -5.86
C GLY A 141 11.36 18.10 -4.72
N CYS A 142 10.52 17.06 -4.88
CA CYS A 142 10.38 16.00 -3.85
C CYS A 142 11.55 14.99 -3.84
N THR A 143 12.59 15.20 -4.66
CA THR A 143 13.83 14.42 -4.69
C THR A 143 14.93 15.00 -3.78
N GLY A 144 14.73 16.19 -3.21
CA GLY A 144 15.81 17.03 -2.66
C GLY A 144 16.25 16.76 -1.22
N ASN A 145 15.55 15.93 -0.44
CA ASN A 145 16.02 15.57 0.91
C ASN A 145 15.43 14.21 1.34
N ARG A 146 15.83 13.14 0.66
CA ARG A 146 15.41 11.79 1.06
C ARG A 146 16.18 11.38 2.30
N ASP A 147 15.48 11.23 3.41
CA ASP A 147 15.96 10.48 4.57
C ASP A 147 16.66 9.21 4.08
N ALA A 148 17.90 9.00 4.55
CA ALA A 148 18.75 7.88 4.17
C ALA A 148 18.12 6.51 4.48
N MET A 149 17.04 6.45 5.27
CA MET A 149 16.24 5.28 5.59
C MET A 149 14.88 5.21 4.86
N LYS A 150 14.51 6.18 4.01
CA LYS A 150 13.23 6.19 3.29
C LYS A 150 13.41 5.96 1.78
N LEU A 151 12.65 5.03 1.21
CA LEU A 151 12.63 4.76 -0.23
C LEU A 151 11.67 5.69 -0.95
N ASP A 152 10.42 5.67 -0.49
CA ASP A 152 9.29 6.36 -1.09
C ASP A 152 8.55 7.10 0.03
N ASP A 153 8.10 8.32 -0.24
CA ASP A 153 7.43 9.12 0.77
C ASP A 153 6.12 8.50 1.24
N TRP A 154 5.36 8.01 0.26
CA TRP A 154 4.11 7.28 0.44
C TRP A 154 4.03 6.18 -0.60
N VAL A 155 3.54 5.01 -0.17
CA VAL A 155 3.01 3.95 -1.02
C VAL A 155 1.58 3.67 -0.57
N LEU A 156 0.76 3.18 -1.50
CA LEU A 156 -0.59 2.71 -1.18
C LEU A 156 -0.59 1.19 -1.19
N CYS A 157 -1.09 0.57 -0.14
CA CYS A 157 -1.13 -0.88 0.01
C CYS A 157 -2.57 -1.34 0.14
N LYS A 158 -2.99 -2.26 -0.75
CA LYS A 158 -4.23 -3.02 -0.61
C LYS A 158 -3.91 -4.38 -0.02
N ILE A 159 -4.47 -4.70 1.14
CA ILE A 159 -4.33 -6.01 1.82
C ILE A 159 -5.65 -6.76 1.73
N TYR A 160 -5.58 -8.07 1.49
CA TYR A 160 -6.74 -8.96 1.41
C TYR A 160 -6.31 -10.41 1.69
N LYS A 161 -7.27 -11.28 1.99
CA LYS A 161 -7.08 -12.70 2.27
C LYS A 161 -7.80 -13.55 1.23
#